data_AF-A0A1V6KEY3-F1
#
_entry.id   AF-A0A1V6KEY3-F1
#
_cell.length_a   1.000
_cell.length_b   1.000
_cell.length_c   1.000
_cell.angle_alpha   90.00
_cell.angle_beta   90.00
_cell.angle_gamma   90.00
#
_symmetry.space_group_name_H-M   'P 1'
#
loop_
_entity.id
_entity.type
_entity.pdbx_description
1 polymer ?
#
loop_
_entity_poly.entity_id
_entity_poly.type
_entity_poly.pdbx_seq_one_letter_code
_entity_poly.pdbx_strand_id
1 'polypeptide(L)'
;METLLDTQLSVPLSQVALLLGLSTLILLFGRVKLALIINYCFTLYWGFFLNPSFRSDLGELMLNTYTYVYIGVGLIIVVLALIGFLSSKDR
;
A
#
# COMPACT_ATOMS: atom_id res chain seq x y z
N MET A 1 19.84 11.62 18.07
CA MET A 1 19.26 11.31 16.73
C MET A 1 19.39 9.82 16.44
N GLU A 2 19.13 8.96 17.43
CA GLU A 2 19.61 7.56 17.41
C GLU A 2 18.43 6.58 17.60
N THR A 3 17.36 7.04 18.26
CA THR A 3 16.19 6.21 18.61
C THR A 3 15.21 5.97 17.46
N LEU A 4 15.21 6.83 16.43
CA LEU A 4 14.34 6.68 15.25
C LEU A 4 14.95 5.80 14.15
N LEU A 5 16.27 5.62 14.14
CA LEU A 5 16.99 4.80 13.15
C LEU A 5 17.14 3.35 13.59
N ASP A 6 17.13 3.09 14.90
CA ASP A 6 17.32 1.75 15.50
C ASP A 6 16.02 0.98 15.73
N THR A 7 14.86 1.60 15.46
CA THR A 7 13.58 0.88 15.49
C THR A 7 13.46 0.08 14.20
N GLN A 8 13.43 -1.26 14.30
CA GLN A 8 13.00 -2.13 13.21
C GLN A 8 11.53 -1.88 12.90
N LEU A 9 11.25 -0.81 12.16
CA LEU A 9 9.94 -0.56 11.60
C LEU A 9 9.70 -1.61 10.50
N SER A 10 8.55 -2.27 10.52
CA SER A 10 8.13 -3.17 9.44
C SER A 10 8.08 -2.48 8.07
N VAL A 11 8.05 -1.14 8.06
CA VAL A 11 8.13 -0.29 6.88
C VAL A 11 9.23 0.78 7.09
N PRO A 12 10.24 0.90 6.22
CA PRO A 12 11.27 1.93 6.28
C PRO A 12 10.66 3.33 6.28
N LEU A 13 11.13 4.17 7.20
CA LEU A 13 10.62 5.53 7.39
C LEU A 13 10.74 6.39 6.13
N SER A 14 11.79 6.18 5.32
CA SER A 14 11.99 6.88 4.04
C SER A 14 10.87 6.59 3.03
N GLN A 15 10.32 5.38 3.02
CA GLN A 15 9.21 5.01 2.13
C GLN A 15 7.89 5.63 2.58
N VAL A 16 7.65 5.68 3.90
CA VAL A 16 6.48 6.37 4.45
C VAL A 16 6.55 7.88 4.18
N ALA A 17 7.73 8.49 4.35
CA ALA A 17 7.95 9.91 4.04
C ALA A 17 7.70 10.21 2.55
N LEU A 18 8.16 9.34 1.64
CA LEU A 18 7.85 9.43 0.21
C LEU A 18 6.36 9.32 -0.08
N LEU A 19 5.67 8.35 0.53
CA LEU A 19 4.22 8.19 0.38
C LEU A 19 3.46 9.45 0.82
N LEU A 20 3.83 10.01 1.97
CA LEU A 20 3.24 11.23 2.49
C LEU A 20 3.49 12.40 1.54
N GLY A 21 4.74 12.61 1.11
CA GLY A 21 5.09 13.67 0.16
C GLY A 21 4.33 13.57 -1.16
N LEU A 22 4.25 12.37 -1.75
CA LEU A 22 3.47 12.11 -2.96
C LEU A 22 1.98 12.35 -2.74
N SER A 23 1.42 11.86 -1.63
CA SER A 23 0.01 12.03 -1.29
C SER A 23 -0.35 13.51 -1.13
N THR A 24 0.47 14.28 -0.42
CA THR A 24 0.29 15.73 -0.27
C THR A 24 0.35 16.42 -1.63
N LEU A 25 1.35 16.10 -2.47
CA LEU A 25 1.48 16.69 -3.80
C LEU A 25 0.24 16.43 -4.66
N ILE A 26 -0.24 15.19 -4.69
CA ILE A 26 -1.42 14.78 -5.47
C ILE A 26 -2.69 15.45 -4.94
N LEU A 27 -2.81 15.59 -3.61
CA LEU A 27 -3.92 16.30 -2.98
C LEU A 27 -3.90 17.80 -3.31
N LEU A 28 -2.73 18.44 -3.40
CA LEU A 28 -2.60 19.83 -3.85
C LEU A 28 -3.11 20.02 -5.29
N PHE A 29 -2.96 19.01 -6.15
CA PHE A 29 -3.56 19.01 -7.49
C PHE A 29 -5.06 18.66 -7.51
N GLY A 30 -5.71 18.53 -6.35
CA GLY A 30 -7.13 18.18 -6.23
C GLY A 30 -7.46 16.74 -6.62
N ARG A 31 -6.45 15.90 -6.87
CA ARG A 31 -6.63 14.52 -7.37
C ARG A 31 -6.76 13.51 -6.24
N VAL A 32 -7.75 13.70 -5.36
CA VAL A 32 -7.98 12.86 -4.15
C VAL A 32 -8.00 11.35 -4.46
N LYS A 33 -8.60 10.98 -5.59
CA LYS A 33 -8.72 9.58 -6.03
C LYS A 33 -7.38 8.94 -6.41
N LEU A 34 -6.45 9.72 -6.98
CA LEU A 34 -5.08 9.23 -7.26
C LEU A 34 -4.30 9.00 -5.96
N ALA A 35 -4.47 9.90 -4.98
CA ALA A 35 -3.83 9.74 -3.68
C ALA A 35 -4.31 8.47 -2.98
N LEU A 36 -5.62 8.19 -3.04
CA LEU A 36 -6.21 6.94 -2.52
C LEU A 36 -5.63 5.69 -3.19
N ILE A 37 -5.54 5.66 -4.52
CA ILE A 37 -4.97 4.52 -5.25
C ILE A 37 -3.54 4.25 -4.80
N ILE A 38 -2.71 5.29 -4.72
CA ILE A 38 -1.30 5.14 -4.33
C ILE A 38 -1.17 4.65 -2.88
N ASN A 39 -2.01 5.15 -1.96
CA ASN A 39 -2.02 4.68 -0.58
C ASN A 39 -2.45 3.21 -0.46
N TYR A 40 -3.45 2.78 -1.23
CA TYR A 40 -3.88 1.38 -1.23
C TYR A 40 -2.85 0.44 -1.86
N CYS A 41 -2.22 0.84 -2.97
CA CYS A 41 -1.11 0.10 -3.55
C CYS A 41 0.08 0.00 -2.57
N PHE A 42 0.41 1.07 -1.85
CA PHE A 42 1.46 1.06 -0.85
C PHE A 42 1.13 0.12 0.31
N THR A 43 -0.09 0.20 0.83
CA THR A 43 -0.56 -0.66 1.93
C THR A 43 -0.53 -2.13 1.52
N LEU A 44 -0.91 -2.44 0.28
CA LEU A 44 -0.83 -3.80 -0.25
C LEU A 44 0.61 -4.26 -0.44
N TYR A 45 1.47 -3.41 -1.00
CA TYR A 45 2.87 -3.75 -1.21
C TYR A 45 3.57 -4.09 0.12
N TRP A 46 3.42 -3.24 1.13
CA TRP A 46 4.03 -3.45 2.44
C TRP A 46 3.32 -4.52 3.27
N GLY A 47 1.99 -4.51 3.28
CA GLY A 47 1.18 -5.45 4.06
C GLY A 47 1.20 -6.88 3.52
N PHE A 48 1.46 -7.06 2.22
CA PHE A 48 1.47 -8.35 1.55
C PHE A 48 2.85 -8.79 1.05
N PHE A 49 3.45 -8.06 0.11
CA PHE A 49 4.67 -8.51 -0.59
C PHE A 49 5.90 -8.57 0.32
N LEU A 50 5.97 -7.65 1.28
CA LEU A 50 7.11 -7.52 2.20
C LEU A 50 6.82 -8.08 3.60
N ASN A 51 5.61 -8.59 3.83
CA ASN A 51 5.27 -9.15 5.12
C ASN A 51 5.84 -10.58 5.24
N PRO A 52 6.80 -10.81 6.17
CA PRO A 52 7.46 -12.10 6.31
C PRO A 52 6.47 -13.21 6.74
N SER A 53 5.34 -12.85 7.34
CA SER A 53 4.31 -13.79 7.80
C SER A 53 3.64 -14.58 6.66
N PHE A 54 3.73 -14.08 5.42
CA PHE A 54 3.19 -14.75 4.23
C PHE A 54 4.27 -15.48 3.42
N ARG A 55 5.50 -15.54 3.93
CA ARG A 55 6.63 -16.21 3.28
C ARG A 55 7.04 -17.44 4.09
N SER A 56 7.37 -18.52 3.39
CA SER A 56 7.94 -19.71 4.00
C SER A 56 9.39 -19.44 4.43
N ASP A 57 9.97 -20.33 5.23
CA ASP A 57 11.41 -20.27 5.59
C ASP A 57 12.33 -20.29 4.35
N LEU A 58 11.84 -20.79 3.21
CA LEU A 58 12.54 -20.80 1.92
C LEU A 58 12.31 -19.52 1.10
N GLY A 59 11.56 -18.55 1.63
CA GLY A 59 11.24 -17.28 0.99
C GLY A 59 10.09 -17.34 -0.02
N GLU A 60 9.47 -18.51 -0.20
CA GLU A 60 8.35 -18.72 -1.12
C GLU A 60 7.04 -18.18 -0.54
N LEU A 61 6.13 -17.75 -1.41
CA LEU A 61 4.82 -17.27 -0.97
C LEU A 61 4.00 -18.44 -0.41
N MET A 62 3.61 -18.37 0.87
CA MET A 62 2.75 -19.38 1.48
C MET A 62 1.32 -19.20 0.94
N LEU A 63 0.89 -20.14 0.09
CA LEU A 63 -0.46 -20.14 -0.50
C LEU A 63 -1.49 -20.71 0.48
N ASN A 64 -1.75 -19.97 1.56
CA ASN A 64 -2.76 -20.32 2.55
C ASN A 64 -4.05 -19.51 2.35
N THR A 65 -5.17 -19.96 2.92
CA THR A 65 -6.46 -19.25 2.87
C THR A 65 -6.33 -17.79 3.33
N TYR A 66 -5.53 -17.50 4.35
CA TYR A 66 -5.29 -16.14 4.83
C TYR A 66 -4.62 -15.24 3.78
N THR A 67 -3.63 -15.77 3.06
CA THR A 67 -2.94 -15.10 1.95
C THR A 67 -3.93 -14.74 0.84
N TYR A 68 -4.79 -15.69 0.45
CA TYR A 68 -5.82 -15.47 -0.57
C TYR A 68 -6.87 -14.45 -0.15
N VAL A 69 -7.34 -14.49 1.11
CA VAL A 69 -8.29 -13.52 1.64
C VAL A 69 -7.68 -12.13 1.67
N TYR A 70 -6.43 -11.99 2.12
CA TYR A 70 -5.74 -10.70 2.19
C TYR A 70 -5.53 -10.08 0.80
N ILE A 71 -5.01 -10.85 -0.18
CA ILE A 71 -4.92 -10.40 -1.57
C ILE A 71 -6.30 -10.03 -2.10
N GLY A 72 -7.31 -10.89 -1.88
CA GLY A 72 -8.65 -10.70 -2.44
C GLY A 72 -9.28 -9.40 -1.96
N VAL A 73 -9.25 -9.13 -0.66
CA VAL A 73 -9.75 -7.88 -0.07
C VAL A 73 -8.96 -6.68 -0.59
N GLY A 74 -7.62 -6.80 -0.63
CA GLY A 74 -6.76 -5.76 -1.19
C GLY A 74 -7.10 -5.42 -2.64
N LEU A 75 -7.25 -6.44 -3.48
CA LEU A 75 -7.56 -6.29 -4.90
C LEU A 75 -8.95 -5.67 -5.07
N ILE A 76 -9.95 -6.07 -4.28
CA ILE A 76 -11.27 -5.43 -4.28
C ILE A 76 -11.15 -3.94 -3.98
N ILE A 77 -10.39 -3.54 -2.96
CA ILE A 77 -10.19 -2.13 -2.60
C ILE A 77 -9.51 -1.36 -3.75
N VAL A 78 -8.49 -1.94 -4.38
CA VAL A 78 -7.82 -1.33 -5.54
C VAL A 78 -8.76 -1.20 -6.73
N VAL A 79 -9.57 -2.22 -7.02
CA VAL A 79 -10.58 -2.17 -8.10
C VAL A 79 -11.62 -1.09 -7.82
N LEU A 80 -12.13 -0.99 -6.59
CA LEU A 80 -13.06 0.08 -6.20
C LEU A 80 -12.42 1.46 -6.35
N ALA A 81 -11.14 1.61 -5.99
CA ALA A 81 -10.41 2.86 -6.16
C ALA A 81 -10.20 3.20 -7.65
N LEU A 82 -9.88 2.22 -8.49
CA LEU A 82 -9.76 2.38 -9.94
C LEU A 82 -11.09 2.74 -10.59
N ILE A 83 -12.19 2.09 -10.18
CA ILE A 83 -13.55 2.44 -10.64
C ILE A 83 -13.87 3.87 -10.23
N GLY A 84 -13.62 4.24 -8.97
CA GLY A 84 -13.81 5.61 -8.50
C GLY A 84 -13.02 6.63 -9.31
N PHE A 85 -11.79 6.31 -9.68
CA PHE A 85 -10.91 7.13 -10.52
C PHE A 85 -11.43 7.25 -11.96
N LEU A 86 -11.78 6.14 -12.60
CA LEU A 86 -12.30 6.10 -13.98
C LEU A 86 -13.67 6.78 -14.10
N SER A 87 -14.58 6.55 -13.15
CA SER A 87 -15.86 7.25 -13.05
C SER A 87 -15.73 8.71 -12.64
N SER A 88 -14.51 9.18 -12.31
CA SER A 88 -14.27 10.61 -12.07
C SER A 88 -14.09 11.43 -13.35
N LYS A 89 -14.19 10.81 -14.53
CA LYS A 89 -14.13 11.54 -15.77
C LYS A 89 -15.41 12.36 -15.93
N ASP A 90 -15.22 13.68 -15.92
CA ASP A 90 -16.19 14.75 -16.21
C ASP A 90 -17.09 15.22 -15.05
N ARG A 91 -16.50 16.05 -14.17
CA ARG A 91 -17.10 17.32 -13.71
C ARG A 91 -16.00 18.34 -13.48
#